data_AF-A0A2S7WC82-F1
#
_entry.id   AF-A0A2S7WC82-F1
#
_cell.length_a   1.000
_cell.length_b   1.000
_cell.length_c   1.000
_cell.angle_alpha   90.00
_cell.angle_beta   90.00
_cell.angle_gamma   90.00
#
_symmetry.space_group_name_H-M   'P 1'
#
loop_
_entity.id
_entity.type
_entity.pdbx_description
1 polymer ?
#
loop_
_entity_poly.entity_id
_entity_poly.type
_entity_poly.pdbx_seq_one_letter_code
_entity_poly.pdbx_strand_id
1 'polypeptide(L)'
;MKHWWIFFVTILIVFSCGNTLEEETSQEITIPEDNPIKETNIKKNLKILSLGDSYTIGESVCVKCKFPEQLKDSLLKEFSSETTIDLKVIARTGWTTTNLIDAIDAENLTADYDLVTLLIGVNNQYQRKDFSIYESEFPKLVNTAIKAGNNDKKNIIV
;
A
#
# COMPACT_ATOMS: atom_id res chain seq x y z
N MET A 1 -27.68 -52.36 -7.80
CA MET A 1 -28.75 -51.80 -8.65
C MET A 1 -28.76 -50.28 -8.50
N LYS A 2 -28.39 -49.57 -9.59
CA LYS A 2 -28.89 -48.26 -10.11
C LYS A 2 -28.93 -47.06 -9.13
N HIS A 3 -27.94 -46.14 -9.20
CA HIS A 3 -27.92 -44.83 -9.93
C HIS A 3 -28.87 -43.78 -9.32
N TRP A 4 -28.39 -42.76 -8.58
CA TRP A 4 -27.75 -41.49 -9.01
C TRP A 4 -28.63 -40.64 -9.91
N TRP A 5 -29.25 -39.58 -9.37
CA TRP A 5 -29.74 -38.44 -10.15
C TRP A 5 -29.08 -37.14 -9.65
N ILE A 6 -27.99 -36.78 -10.32
CA ILE A 6 -27.59 -35.38 -10.50
C ILE A 6 -28.47 -34.81 -11.61
N PHE A 7 -29.13 -33.69 -11.32
CA PHE A 7 -29.73 -32.86 -12.35
C PHE A 7 -28.63 -32.15 -13.13
N PHE A 8 -28.28 -32.69 -14.29
CA PHE A 8 -27.50 -32.01 -15.32
C PHE A 8 -28.47 -31.15 -16.15
N VAL A 9 -28.41 -29.82 -15.98
CA VAL A 9 -29.03 -28.88 -16.90
C VAL A 9 -27.96 -28.46 -17.90
N THR A 10 -27.92 -29.15 -19.04
CA THR A 10 -27.13 -28.76 -20.21
C THR A 10 -27.90 -27.72 -21.00
N ILE A 11 -27.50 -26.46 -20.90
CA ILE A 11 -27.91 -25.40 -21.82
C ILE A 11 -26.88 -25.35 -22.95
N LEU A 12 -27.35 -25.66 -24.15
CA LEU A 12 -26.65 -25.61 -25.43
C LEU A 12 -27.07 -24.31 -26.11
N ILE A 13 -26.18 -23.31 -26.18
CA ILE A 13 -26.38 -22.12 -27.00
C ILE A 13 -25.14 -21.89 -27.87
N VAL A 14 -25.30 -22.37 -29.10
CA VAL A 14 -24.75 -21.92 -30.39
C VAL A 14 -23.62 -20.88 -30.40
N PHE A 15 -22.53 -21.30 -31.04
CA PHE A 15 -21.51 -20.47 -31.68
C PHE A 15 -22.14 -19.37 -32.54
N SER A 16 -21.78 -18.12 -32.26
CA SER A 16 -21.84 -17.04 -33.24
C SER A 16 -20.41 -16.53 -33.43
N CYS A 17 -19.79 -16.99 -34.52
CA CYS A 17 -18.65 -16.33 -35.11
C CYS A 17 -19.12 -15.02 -35.72
N GLY A 18 -18.50 -13.92 -35.32
CA GLY A 18 -18.78 -12.60 -35.86
C GLY A 18 -17.67 -11.64 -35.49
N ASN A 19 -16.56 -11.70 -36.21
CA ASN A 19 -15.87 -10.50 -36.62
C ASN A 19 -15.09 -10.79 -37.90
N THR A 20 -15.48 -10.06 -38.93
CA THR A 20 -14.79 -9.86 -40.20
C THR A 20 -13.35 -9.43 -39.94
N LEU A 21 -12.39 -10.27 -40.31
CA LEU A 21 -11.02 -9.85 -40.54
C LEU A 21 -10.95 -9.47 -42.00
N GLU A 22 -10.90 -8.17 -42.26
CA GLU A 22 -10.52 -7.61 -43.55
C GLU A 22 -9.04 -7.96 -43.78
N GLU A 23 -8.77 -8.69 -44.87
CA GLU A 23 -7.44 -8.81 -45.44
C GLU A 23 -7.05 -7.43 -46.02
N GLU A 24 -6.14 -6.74 -45.36
CA GLU A 24 -5.38 -5.66 -46.00
C GLU A 24 -3.88 -5.96 -45.97
N THR A 25 -3.43 -6.39 -47.15
CA THR A 25 -2.20 -6.00 -47.85
C THR A 25 -0.92 -5.84 -47.02
N SER A 26 -0.03 -6.81 -47.22
CA SER A 26 1.40 -6.73 -46.97
C SER A 26 2.02 -5.50 -47.64
N GLN A 27 2.45 -4.53 -46.83
CA GLN A 27 3.45 -3.53 -47.19
C GLN A 27 4.71 -3.75 -46.36
N GLU A 28 5.76 -4.19 -47.05
CA GLU A 28 7.13 -4.22 -46.57
C GLU A 28 7.60 -2.78 -46.37
N ILE A 29 7.76 -2.37 -45.10
CA ILE A 29 8.42 -1.12 -44.74
C ILE A 29 9.73 -1.49 -44.06
N THR A 30 10.82 -1.29 -44.78
CA THR A 30 12.19 -1.32 -44.29
C THR A 30 12.42 -0.16 -43.33
N ILE A 31 12.65 -0.45 -42.04
CA ILE A 31 13.06 0.54 -41.04
C ILE A 31 14.54 0.28 -40.69
N PRO A 32 15.40 1.32 -40.65
CA PRO A 32 16.84 1.14 -40.50
C PRO A 32 17.19 0.59 -39.11
N GLU A 33 18.14 -0.33 -39.10
CA GLU A 33 18.92 -0.75 -37.95
C GLU A 33 19.74 0.45 -37.44
N ASP A 34 19.32 1.07 -36.33
CA ASP A 34 20.18 1.58 -35.23
C ASP A 34 19.37 2.50 -34.30
N ASN A 35 18.88 1.92 -33.19
CA ASN A 35 18.97 2.56 -31.88
C ASN A 35 18.53 1.53 -30.83
N PRO A 36 19.40 1.07 -29.91
CA PRO A 36 18.92 0.33 -28.76
C PRO A 36 18.05 1.29 -27.95
N ILE A 37 16.76 0.97 -27.85
CA ILE A 37 15.86 1.57 -26.86
C ILE A 37 16.52 1.27 -25.52
N LYS A 38 17.20 2.27 -24.97
CA LYS A 38 17.70 2.23 -23.62
C LYS A 38 16.46 2.28 -22.75
N GLU A 39 15.94 1.12 -22.37
CA GLU A 39 15.08 0.99 -21.19
C GLU A 39 15.87 1.64 -20.06
N THR A 40 15.56 2.89 -19.77
CA THR A 40 16.00 3.51 -18.53
C THR A 40 15.22 2.78 -17.46
N ASN A 41 15.83 1.73 -16.92
CA ASN A 41 15.35 1.07 -15.72
C ASN A 41 15.50 2.11 -14.61
N ILE A 42 14.43 2.90 -14.41
CA ILE A 42 14.42 3.96 -13.42
C ILE A 42 14.28 3.26 -12.09
N LYS A 43 15.42 3.07 -11.42
CA LYS A 43 15.49 2.64 -10.03
C LYS A 43 14.53 3.47 -9.19
N LYS A 44 13.40 2.87 -8.80
CA LYS A 44 12.38 3.53 -8.00
C LYS A 44 12.72 3.35 -6.52
N ASN A 45 12.91 4.45 -5.79
CA ASN A 45 12.99 4.44 -4.34
C ASN A 45 11.66 4.95 -3.80
N LEU A 46 10.97 4.11 -3.04
CA LEU A 46 9.71 4.45 -2.38
C LEU A 46 9.99 4.73 -0.90
N LYS A 47 9.42 5.80 -0.36
CA LYS A 47 9.51 6.16 1.05
C LYS A 47 8.19 5.85 1.75
N ILE A 48 8.24 5.00 2.76
CA ILE A 48 7.07 4.62 3.57
C ILE A 48 7.28 5.10 5.00
N LEU A 49 6.25 5.76 5.54
CA LEU A 49 6.18 6.15 6.96
C LEU A 49 5.05 5.40 7.66
N SER A 50 5.36 4.67 8.73
CA SER A 50 4.35 4.02 9.56
C SER A 50 4.30 4.64 10.95
N LEU A 51 3.17 5.26 11.28
CA LEU A 51 2.88 5.95 12.53
C LEU A 51 1.92 5.09 13.38
N GLY A 52 2.19 4.93 14.67
CA GLY A 52 1.23 4.26 15.53
C GLY A 52 1.71 3.81 16.90
N ASP A 53 1.18 2.69 17.37
CA ASP A 53 1.45 2.10 18.68
C ASP A 53 2.02 0.66 18.59
N SER A 54 1.72 -0.19 19.58
CA SER A 54 2.09 -1.62 19.64
C SER A 54 1.82 -2.39 18.34
N TYR A 55 0.72 -2.09 17.65
CA TYR A 55 0.35 -2.80 16.42
C TYR A 55 1.25 -2.41 15.24
N THR A 56 1.80 -1.20 15.27
CA THR A 56 2.73 -0.69 14.25
C THR A 56 4.18 -1.09 14.56
N ILE A 57 4.62 -0.97 15.82
CA ILE A 57 5.97 -1.38 16.20
C ILE A 57 6.14 -2.91 16.19
N GLY A 58 5.05 -3.67 16.33
CA GLY A 58 5.04 -5.12 16.34
C GLY A 58 5.50 -5.68 17.69
N GLU A 59 4.82 -5.27 18.76
CA GLU A 59 5.10 -5.77 20.11
C GLU A 59 5.02 -7.31 20.16
N SER A 60 5.99 -7.94 20.83
CA SER A 60 6.08 -9.39 20.99
C SER A 60 6.16 -10.23 19.70
N VAL A 61 6.45 -9.61 18.55
CA VAL A 61 6.72 -10.35 17.30
C VAL A 61 8.13 -10.06 16.76
N CYS A 62 8.61 -10.93 15.87
CA CYS A 62 9.92 -10.76 15.25
C CYS A 62 9.97 -9.47 14.40
N VAL A 63 11.17 -8.93 14.14
CA VAL A 63 11.34 -7.71 13.33
C VAL A 63 10.63 -7.83 11.98
N LYS A 64 10.75 -8.95 11.27
CA LYS A 64 10.08 -9.17 9.97
C LYS A 64 8.58 -9.47 10.07
N CYS A 65 8.10 -9.73 11.28
CA CYS A 65 6.73 -10.13 11.55
C CYS A 65 5.82 -8.92 11.84
N LYS A 66 6.39 -7.72 12.05
CA LYS A 66 5.59 -6.51 12.25
C LYS A 66 4.95 -6.04 10.94
N PHE A 67 3.75 -5.47 11.03
CA PHE A 67 2.96 -5.03 9.87
C PHE A 67 3.77 -4.17 8.86
N PRO A 68 4.53 -3.14 9.28
CA PRO A 68 5.28 -2.31 8.33
C PRO A 68 6.33 -3.09 7.51
N GLU A 69 7.00 -4.10 8.09
CA GLU A 69 7.97 -4.91 7.35
C GLU A 69 7.27 -5.90 6.42
N GLN A 70 6.15 -6.49 6.85
CA GLN A 70 5.37 -7.36 5.97
C GLN A 70 4.79 -6.61 4.77
N LEU A 71 4.36 -5.36 4.97
CA LEU A 71 3.92 -4.47 3.89
C LEU A 71 5.08 -4.20 2.92
N LYS A 72 6.25 -3.81 3.44
CA LYS A 72 7.46 -3.60 2.63
C LYS A 72 7.82 -4.84 1.81
N ASP A 73 7.87 -6.00 2.45
CA ASP A 73 8.23 -7.27 1.82
C ASP A 73 7.21 -7.68 0.75
N SER A 74 5.93 -7.36 0.94
CA SER A 74 4.88 -7.64 -0.05
C SER A 74 4.99 -6.70 -1.24
N LEU A 75 5.16 -5.40 -1.01
CA LEU A 75 5.33 -4.41 -2.10
C LEU A 75 6.57 -4.70 -2.96
N LEU A 76 7.69 -5.10 -2.34
CA LEU A 76 8.91 -5.46 -3.08
C LEU A 76 8.72 -6.69 -4.00
N LYS A 77 7.73 -7.55 -3.75
CA LYS A 77 7.40 -8.69 -4.62
C LYS A 77 6.51 -8.26 -5.81
N GLU A 78 5.72 -7.21 -5.63
CA GLU A 78 4.83 -6.68 -6.68
C GLU A 78 5.58 -5.74 -7.64
N PHE A 79 6.66 -5.11 -7.20
CA PHE A 79 7.46 -4.20 -8.03
C PHE A 79 8.64 -4.90 -8.73
N SER A 80 9.26 -4.20 -9.69
CA SER A 80 10.47 -4.68 -10.36
C SER A 80 11.64 -4.84 -9.38
N SER A 81 12.59 -5.71 -9.71
CA SER A 81 13.77 -6.03 -8.89
C SER A 81 14.67 -4.84 -8.55
N GLU A 82 14.54 -3.72 -9.27
CA GLU A 82 15.29 -2.49 -9.02
C GLU A 82 14.61 -1.55 -8.01
N THR A 83 13.37 -1.86 -7.61
CA THR A 83 12.65 -1.05 -6.62
C THR A 83 13.25 -1.24 -5.24
N THR A 84 13.45 -0.13 -4.53
CA THR A 84 13.89 -0.10 -3.14
C THR A 84 12.84 0.61 -2.30
N ILE A 85 12.71 0.22 -1.03
CA ILE A 85 11.78 0.84 -0.10
C ILE A 85 12.52 1.26 1.16
N ASP A 86 12.46 2.56 1.45
CA ASP A 86 12.94 3.16 2.69
C ASP A 86 11.77 3.26 3.66
N LEU A 87 11.79 2.41 4.69
CA LEU A 87 10.73 2.32 5.69
C LEU A 87 11.16 3.05 6.99
N LYS A 88 10.41 4.09 7.37
CA LYS A 88 10.51 4.73 8.69
C LYS A 88 9.32 4.32 9.56
N VAL A 89 9.59 3.95 10.81
CA VAL A 89 8.56 3.57 11.79
C VAL A 89 8.67 4.49 13.00
N ILE A 90 7.56 5.15 13.35
CA ILE A 90 7.42 5.98 14.55
C ILE A 90 6.27 5.41 15.35
N ALA A 91 6.60 4.48 16.23
CA ALA A 91 5.63 3.79 17.05
C ALA A 91 6.29 3.20 18.30
N ARG A 92 5.56 3.17 19.41
CA ARG A 92 5.92 2.38 20.59
C ARG A 92 4.67 1.83 21.28
N THR A 93 4.84 0.70 21.95
CA THR A 93 3.80 0.07 22.76
C THR A 93 3.28 1.00 23.84
N GLY A 94 1.96 1.03 24.01
CA GLY A 94 1.28 1.84 25.01
C GLY A 94 1.09 3.32 24.62
N TRP A 95 1.56 3.75 23.45
CA TRP A 95 1.37 5.14 23.00
C TRP A 95 -0.09 5.49 22.76
N THR A 96 -0.51 6.63 23.32
CA THR A 96 -1.74 7.34 23.00
C THR A 96 -1.53 8.30 21.83
N THR A 97 -2.60 8.93 21.32
CA THR A 97 -2.51 10.00 20.32
C THR A 97 -1.56 11.12 20.75
N THR A 98 -1.60 11.57 22.01
CA THR A 98 -0.71 12.60 22.54
C THR A 98 0.76 12.19 22.41
N ASN A 99 1.10 10.94 22.78
CA ASN A 99 2.48 10.48 22.70
C ASN A 99 2.99 10.42 21.26
N LEU A 100 2.14 10.03 20.32
CA LEU A 100 2.51 10.00 18.91
C LEU A 100 2.70 11.41 18.36
N ILE A 101 1.86 12.37 18.74
CA ILE A 101 2.04 13.79 18.40
C ILE A 101 3.41 14.27 18.90
N ASP A 102 3.70 14.10 20.19
CA ASP A 102 4.96 14.54 20.80
C ASP A 102 6.19 13.92 20.11
N ALA A 103 6.10 12.62 19.75
CA ALA A 103 7.17 11.92 19.08
C ALA A 103 7.38 12.40 17.63
N ILE A 104 6.31 12.71 16.91
CA ILE A 104 6.40 13.28 15.56
C ILE A 104 6.95 14.70 15.61
N ASP A 105 6.52 15.53 16.56
CA ASP A 105 6.99 16.92 16.69
C ASP A 105 8.48 16.99 17.06
N ALA A 106 8.99 15.98 17.78
CA ALA A 106 10.42 15.82 18.05
C ALA A 106 11.23 15.36 16.82
N GLU A 107 10.55 14.87 15.79
CA GLU A 107 11.14 14.41 14.53
C GLU A 107 11.03 15.51 13.45
N ASN A 108 12.14 15.88 12.83
CA ASN A 108 12.11 16.75 11.66
C ASN A 108 11.70 15.95 10.41
N LEU A 109 10.42 15.57 10.33
CA LEU A 109 9.91 14.77 9.21
C LEU A 109 9.97 15.55 7.90
N THR A 110 10.44 14.87 6.86
CA THR A 110 10.31 15.32 5.48
C THR A 110 8.88 15.12 4.98
N ALA A 111 8.48 15.91 3.98
CA ALA A 111 7.14 15.88 3.38
C ALA A 111 7.15 15.17 2.01
N ASP A 112 7.92 14.08 1.89
CA ASP A 112 8.21 13.39 0.63
C ASP A 112 7.97 11.87 0.71
N TYR A 113 7.11 11.43 1.63
CA TYR A 113 6.72 10.02 1.70
C TYR A 113 5.69 9.67 0.62
N ASP A 114 5.89 8.53 -0.04
CA ASP A 114 4.97 8.00 -1.07
C ASP A 114 3.77 7.28 -0.44
N LEU A 115 3.93 6.77 0.79
CA LEU A 115 2.86 6.12 1.55
C LEU A 115 3.04 6.39 3.05
N VAL A 116 1.95 6.76 3.71
CA VAL A 116 1.88 6.91 5.17
C VAL A 116 0.75 6.05 5.72
N THR A 117 1.06 5.21 6.70
CA THR A 117 0.04 4.44 7.45
C THR A 117 -0.09 5.00 8.86
N LEU A 118 -1.31 5.24 9.35
CA LEU A 118 -1.58 5.75 10.69
C LEU A 118 -2.50 4.80 11.46
N LEU A 119 -2.00 4.19 12.54
CA LEU A 119 -2.78 3.28 13.39
C LEU A 119 -2.57 3.61 14.87
N ILE A 120 -3.54 4.28 15.49
CA ILE A 120 -3.41 4.81 16.86
C ILE A 120 -4.79 4.97 17.52
N GLY A 121 -4.84 4.96 18.85
CA GLY A 121 -6.03 5.36 19.62
C GLY A 121 -6.51 4.33 20.63
N VAL A 122 -6.20 3.05 20.45
CA VAL A 122 -6.65 1.99 21.38
C VAL A 122 -6.14 2.23 22.80
N ASN A 123 -4.94 2.81 22.95
CA ASN A 123 -4.37 3.12 24.25
C ASN A 123 -5.03 4.32 24.92
N ASN A 124 -5.61 5.26 24.17
CA ASN A 124 -6.45 6.31 24.78
C ASN A 124 -7.62 5.66 25.53
N GLN A 125 -8.31 4.71 24.87
CA GLN A 125 -9.42 3.96 25.48
C GLN A 125 -8.93 3.06 26.62
N TYR A 126 -7.88 2.25 26.41
CA TYR A 126 -7.36 1.30 27.39
C TYR A 126 -6.93 2.00 28.69
N GLN A 127 -6.30 3.17 28.57
CA GLN A 127 -5.87 3.98 29.71
C GLN A 127 -6.98 4.89 30.27
N ARG A 128 -8.22 4.75 29.80
CA ARG A 128 -9.39 5.54 30.25
C ARG A 128 -9.18 7.05 30.13
N LYS A 129 -8.51 7.49 29.06
CA LYS A 129 -8.43 8.92 28.72
C LYS A 129 -9.82 9.40 28.29
N ASP A 130 -10.11 10.68 28.54
CA ASP A 130 -11.32 11.30 28.03
C ASP A 130 -11.37 11.18 26.51
N PHE A 131 -12.53 10.79 25.98
CA PHE A 131 -12.71 10.60 24.55
C PHE A 131 -12.47 11.90 23.75
N SER A 132 -12.76 13.05 24.35
CA SER A 132 -12.51 14.38 23.77
C SER A 132 -11.04 14.60 23.39
N ILE A 133 -10.08 13.95 24.09
CA ILE A 133 -8.67 14.01 23.74
C ILE A 133 -8.46 13.36 22.38
N TYR A 134 -8.90 12.11 22.21
CA TYR A 134 -8.81 11.39 20.93
C TYR A 134 -9.57 12.13 19.82
N GLU A 135 -10.79 12.59 20.10
CA GLU A 135 -11.63 13.34 19.16
C GLU A 135 -10.92 14.60 18.64
N SER A 136 -10.18 15.30 19.50
CA SER A 136 -9.45 16.51 19.12
C SER A 136 -8.08 16.23 18.46
N GLU A 137 -7.40 15.15 18.84
CA GLU A 137 -6.02 14.87 18.44
C GLU A 137 -5.92 13.98 17.20
N PHE A 138 -6.83 13.05 17.02
CA PHE A 138 -6.80 12.15 15.86
C PHE A 138 -6.90 12.91 14.52
N PRO A 139 -7.78 13.92 14.34
CA PRO A 139 -7.77 14.74 13.13
C PRO A 139 -6.45 15.50 12.92
N LYS A 140 -5.76 15.89 13.99
CA LYS A 140 -4.43 16.52 13.89
C LYS A 140 -3.41 15.52 13.35
N LEU A 141 -3.40 14.30 13.86
CA LEU A 141 -2.54 13.23 13.38
C LEU A 141 -2.82 12.87 11.90
N VAL A 142 -4.08 12.83 11.48
CA VAL A 142 -4.44 12.64 10.06
C VAL A 142 -3.89 13.77 9.21
N ASN A 143 -4.02 15.03 9.64
CA ASN A 143 -3.46 16.17 8.90
C ASN A 143 -1.92 16.13 8.84
N THR A 144 -1.27 15.70 9.92
CA THR A 144 0.18 15.47 9.95
C THR A 144 0.58 14.38 8.96
N ALA A 145 -0.16 13.26 8.91
CA ALA A 145 0.08 12.19 7.95
C ALA A 145 -0.08 12.69 6.50
N ILE A 146 -1.16 13.43 6.19
CA ILE A 146 -1.38 14.03 4.86
C ILE A 146 -0.20 14.92 4.46
N LYS A 147 0.29 15.77 5.36
CA LYS A 147 1.46 16.63 5.09
C LYS A 147 2.71 15.80 4.80
N ALA A 148 2.97 14.76 5.59
CA ALA A 148 4.11 13.86 5.39
C ALA A 148 4.02 13.12 4.04
N GLY A 149 2.80 12.72 3.64
CA GLY A 149 2.50 12.09 2.35
C GLY A 149 2.39 13.07 1.18
N ASN A 150 3.24 14.11 1.15
CA ASN A 150 3.29 15.14 0.10
C ASN A 150 1.95 15.88 -0.15
N ASN A 151 1.18 16.10 0.92
CA ASN A 151 -0.15 16.74 0.86
C ASN A 151 -1.18 16.03 -0.02
N ASP A 152 -0.98 14.76 -0.39
CA ASP A 152 -1.97 13.96 -1.12
C ASP A 152 -2.59 12.92 -0.19
N LYS A 153 -3.90 13.06 0.06
CA LYS A 153 -4.67 12.11 0.87
C LYS A 153 -4.66 10.68 0.31
N LYS A 154 -4.40 10.49 -1.00
CA LYS A 154 -4.29 9.17 -1.62
C LYS A 154 -3.06 8.39 -1.13
N ASN A 155 -2.08 9.09 -0.58
CA ASN A 155 -0.88 8.49 -0.01
C ASN A 155 -1.11 8.03 1.45
N ILE A 156 -2.31 8.19 2.01
CA ILE A 156 -2.58 7.95 3.43
C ILE A 156 -3.54 6.77 3.60
N ILE A 157 -3.18 5.85 4.49
CA ILE A 157 -4.03 4.75 4.95
C ILE A 157 -4.20 4.88 6.47
N VAL A 158 -5.44 4.78 6.93
CA VAL A 158 -5.83 4.88 8.34
C VAL A 158 -6.69 3.67 8.70
#